data_AF-A0A7W0LS25-F1
#
_entry.id   AF-A0A7W0LS25-F1
#
_cell.length_a   1.000
_cell.length_b   1.000
_cell.length_c   1.000
_cell.angle_alpha   90.00
_cell.angle_beta   90.00
_cell.angle_gamma   90.00
#
_symmetry.space_group_name_H-M   'P 1'
#
loop_
_entity.id
_entity.type
_entity.pdbx_description
1 polymer ?
#
loop_
_entity_poly.entity_id
_entity_poly.type
_entity_poly.pdbx_seq_one_letter_code
_entity_poly.pdbx_strand_id
1 'polypeptide(L)'
;TLAEARLLGVTGLGALCTAARLLLDGRPDEATEAARHLLPTPSTEITLQADLTCIAPAALEATLRGELGLMADVESSGAATVFRFSETSIRRAVDAGRSGEQLVALLERHAPRGVPQPLAYLVADVARRHGQIRVGEVCSYLRCDDAALVAEVLRTKAKAVSALALRALAPTVLASKATPGELLDALRAAGFLPAREELGGELLLTRAEPHRANPRPPSSARRPVEPSDAELAAAVQALRRGRRDPPSLRDQLLLSRLARGQPPVELFDGTDFDDVNDVDYVDCGAGDEPDDDGLDAEIINFLRRRH
;
A
#
# COMPACT_ATOMS: atom_id res chain seq x y z
N THR A 1 -6.14 -42.39 7.04
CA THR A 1 -6.18 -43.15 8.33
C THR A 1 -7.41 -44.06 8.38
N LEU A 2 -7.51 -45.03 9.31
CA LEU A 2 -8.74 -45.84 9.47
C LEU A 2 -9.96 -44.99 9.88
N ALA A 3 -9.73 -43.90 10.62
CA ALA A 3 -10.77 -42.94 10.97
C ALA A 3 -11.34 -42.22 9.73
N GLU A 4 -10.48 -41.74 8.83
CA GLU A 4 -10.90 -41.18 7.53
C GLU A 4 -11.61 -42.23 6.66
N ALA A 5 -11.13 -43.47 6.62
CA ALA A 5 -11.79 -44.55 5.87
C ALA A 5 -13.21 -44.84 6.39
N ARG A 6 -13.43 -44.72 7.71
CA ARG A 6 -14.76 -44.82 8.31
C ARG A 6 -15.63 -43.59 8.02
N LEU A 7 -15.05 -42.39 8.08
CA LEU A 7 -15.75 -41.14 7.76
C LEU A 7 -16.26 -41.13 6.32
N LEU A 8 -15.45 -41.61 5.38
CA LEU A 8 -15.78 -41.71 3.96
C LEU A 8 -16.69 -42.90 3.62
N GLY A 9 -17.06 -43.73 4.60
CA GLY A 9 -17.90 -44.91 4.37
C GLY A 9 -17.20 -46.07 3.65
N VAL A 10 -15.87 -46.02 3.48
CA VAL A 10 -15.06 -47.10 2.89
C VAL A 10 -15.03 -48.33 3.82
N THR A 11 -15.04 -48.08 5.12
CA THR A 11 -15.13 -49.13 6.15
C THR A 11 -16.30 -48.88 7.10
N GLY A 12 -16.94 -49.96 7.56
CA GLY A 12 -18.02 -49.94 8.55
C GLY A 12 -17.91 -51.15 9.46
N LEU A 13 -18.14 -50.97 10.77
CA LEU A 13 -18.07 -52.04 11.77
C LEU A 13 -16.76 -52.86 11.73
N GLY A 14 -15.64 -52.23 11.37
CA GLY A 14 -14.32 -52.87 11.32
C GLY A 14 -14.01 -53.63 10.02
N ALA A 15 -14.86 -53.57 9.00
CA ALA A 15 -14.66 -54.24 7.72
C ALA A 15 -14.85 -53.29 6.52
N LEU A 16 -14.31 -53.66 5.36
CA LEU A 16 -14.61 -52.99 4.09
C LEU A 16 -16.08 -53.18 3.71
N CYS A 17 -16.73 -52.09 3.31
CA CYS A 17 -18.10 -52.13 2.78
C CYS A 17 -18.12 -52.76 1.37
N THR A 18 -19.31 -53.19 0.91
CA THR A 18 -19.47 -53.85 -0.39
C THR A 18 -18.98 -52.99 -1.56
N ALA A 19 -19.31 -51.70 -1.56
CA ALA A 19 -18.85 -50.76 -2.58
C ALA A 19 -17.32 -50.60 -2.60
N ALA A 20 -16.67 -50.55 -1.42
CA ALA A 20 -15.22 -50.45 -1.33
C ALA A 20 -14.50 -51.69 -1.87
N ARG A 21 -15.05 -52.90 -1.65
CA ARG A 21 -14.50 -54.13 -2.23
C ARG A 21 -14.61 -54.13 -3.75
N LEU A 22 -15.78 -53.77 -4.28
CA LEU A 22 -16.02 -53.68 -5.72
C LEU A 22 -15.10 -52.64 -6.40
N LEU A 23 -14.81 -51.51 -5.73
CA LEU A 23 -13.83 -50.54 -6.22
C LEU A 23 -12.41 -51.12 -6.28
N LEU A 24 -11.99 -51.86 -5.25
CA LEU A 24 -10.66 -52.51 -5.22
C LEU A 24 -10.52 -53.61 -6.28
N ASP A 25 -11.61 -54.29 -6.60
CA ASP A 25 -11.68 -55.31 -7.66
C ASP A 25 -11.75 -54.70 -9.07
N GLY A 26 -11.68 -53.37 -9.22
CA GLY A 26 -11.72 -52.68 -10.50
C GLY A 26 -13.11 -52.62 -11.14
N ARG A 27 -14.18 -52.69 -10.33
CA ARG A 27 -15.59 -52.71 -10.77
C ARG A 27 -16.34 -51.45 -10.30
N PRO A 28 -15.97 -50.25 -10.79
CA PRO A 28 -16.50 -48.98 -10.28
C PRO A 28 -18.00 -48.78 -10.51
N ASP A 29 -18.54 -49.28 -11.62
CA ASP A 29 -19.96 -49.16 -11.94
C ASP A 29 -20.82 -49.98 -10.96
N GLU A 30 -20.39 -51.21 -10.65
CA GLU A 30 -21.07 -52.06 -9.68
C GLU A 30 -20.94 -51.54 -8.25
N ALA A 31 -19.78 -50.95 -7.91
CA ALA A 31 -19.62 -50.27 -6.64
C ALA A 31 -20.59 -49.09 -6.49
N THR A 32 -20.82 -48.34 -7.57
CA THR A 32 -21.76 -47.22 -7.62
C THR A 32 -23.19 -47.70 -7.40
N GLU A 33 -23.62 -48.77 -8.07
CA GLU A 33 -24.94 -49.36 -7.84
C GLU A 33 -25.11 -49.91 -6.43
N ALA A 34 -24.10 -50.62 -5.91
CA ALA A 34 -24.12 -51.12 -4.54
C ALA A 34 -24.21 -49.98 -3.51
N ALA A 35 -23.57 -48.83 -3.76
CA ALA A 35 -23.68 -47.65 -2.93
C ALA A 35 -25.06 -46.97 -3.05
N ARG A 36 -25.61 -46.84 -4.27
CA ARG A 36 -26.92 -46.25 -4.53
C ARG A 36 -28.04 -46.97 -3.77
N HIS A 37 -28.02 -48.29 -3.71
CA HIS A 37 -29.01 -49.08 -2.96
C HIS A 37 -29.02 -48.82 -1.45
N LEU A 38 -27.92 -48.29 -0.89
CA LEU A 38 -27.79 -47.99 0.53
C LEU A 38 -28.15 -46.54 0.87
N LEU A 39 -28.20 -45.66 -0.13
CA LEU A 39 -28.46 -44.24 0.06
C LEU A 39 -29.94 -43.92 -0.16
N PRO A 40 -30.54 -43.03 0.66
CA PRO A 40 -31.89 -42.53 0.37
C PRO A 40 -31.90 -41.74 -0.94
N THR A 41 -33.01 -41.78 -1.67
CA THR A 41 -33.20 -40.95 -2.86
C THR A 41 -33.05 -39.47 -2.49
N PRO A 42 -32.17 -38.71 -3.18
CA PRO A 42 -32.02 -37.29 -2.92
C PRO A 42 -33.32 -36.53 -3.14
N SER A 43 -33.68 -35.65 -2.22
CA SER A 43 -34.78 -34.72 -2.39
C SER A 43 -34.28 -33.44 -3.05
N THR A 44 -35.05 -32.92 -3.99
CA THR A 44 -34.80 -31.63 -4.67
C THR A 44 -35.78 -30.55 -4.23
N GLU A 45 -36.59 -30.82 -3.20
CA GLU A 45 -37.64 -29.91 -2.75
C GLU A 45 -37.30 -29.27 -1.42
N ILE A 46 -37.63 -27.99 -1.32
CA ILE A 46 -37.46 -27.17 -0.12
C ILE A 46 -38.75 -26.45 0.22
N THR A 47 -38.91 -26.12 1.50
CA THR A 47 -40.03 -25.33 1.99
C THR A 47 -39.55 -23.95 2.38
N LEU A 48 -40.07 -22.92 1.73
CA LEU A 48 -39.82 -21.53 2.08
C LEU A 48 -40.93 -20.99 2.97
N GLN A 49 -40.55 -20.21 3.98
CA GLN A 49 -41.47 -19.61 4.93
C GLN A 49 -41.41 -18.08 4.86
N ALA A 50 -42.49 -17.43 5.27
CA ALA A 50 -42.62 -15.97 5.20
C ALA A 50 -41.69 -15.21 6.16
N ASP A 51 -41.14 -15.90 7.15
CA ASP A 51 -40.19 -15.36 8.14
C ASP A 51 -38.73 -15.43 7.67
N LEU A 52 -38.49 -15.62 6.37
CA LEU A 52 -37.17 -15.77 5.75
C LEU A 52 -36.42 -17.03 6.19
N THR A 53 -37.14 -18.11 6.47
CA THR A 53 -36.54 -19.43 6.71
C THR A 53 -36.83 -20.41 5.56
N CYS A 54 -35.92 -21.37 5.40
CA CYS A 54 -36.04 -22.48 4.47
C CYS A 54 -35.81 -23.79 5.22
N ILE A 55 -36.78 -24.70 5.14
CA ILE A 55 -36.66 -26.05 5.67
C ILE A 55 -36.22 -26.98 4.54
N ALA A 56 -35.05 -27.60 4.71
CA ALA A 56 -34.49 -28.57 3.80
C ALA A 56 -34.46 -29.98 4.44
N PRO A 57 -34.94 -31.02 3.72
CA PRO A 57 -34.81 -32.40 4.19
C PRO A 57 -33.35 -32.84 4.41
N ALA A 58 -33.14 -33.81 5.30
CA ALA A 58 -31.81 -34.36 5.56
C ALA A 58 -31.14 -34.92 4.29
N ALA A 59 -31.92 -35.53 3.39
CA ALA A 59 -31.44 -36.08 2.11
C ALA A 59 -31.50 -35.07 0.95
N LEU A 60 -31.44 -33.76 1.22
CA LEU A 60 -31.38 -32.74 0.16
C LEU A 60 -30.17 -32.96 -0.75
N GLU A 61 -30.39 -32.87 -2.07
CA GLU A 61 -29.36 -32.94 -3.11
C GLU A 61 -28.18 -32.01 -2.78
N ALA A 62 -26.95 -32.52 -2.96
CA ALA A 62 -25.74 -31.84 -2.56
C ALA A 62 -25.53 -30.50 -3.29
N THR A 63 -25.88 -30.43 -4.57
CA THR A 63 -25.83 -29.22 -5.39
C THR A 63 -26.73 -28.13 -4.82
N LEU A 64 -28.01 -28.45 -4.59
CA LEU A 64 -28.99 -27.53 -4.00
C LEU A 64 -28.60 -27.10 -2.58
N ARG A 65 -28.07 -28.02 -1.78
CA ARG A 65 -27.53 -27.67 -0.45
C ARG A 65 -26.38 -26.68 -0.54
N GLY A 66 -25.48 -26.85 -1.51
CA GLY A 66 -24.39 -25.92 -1.78
C GLY A 66 -24.89 -24.53 -2.17
N GLU A 67 -25.86 -24.46 -3.07
CA GLU A 67 -26.50 -23.19 -3.48
C GLU A 67 -27.20 -22.50 -2.30
N LEU A 68 -27.93 -23.24 -1.46
CA LEU A 68 -28.51 -22.69 -0.24
C LEU A 68 -27.45 -22.17 0.73
N GLY A 69 -26.31 -22.87 0.89
CA GLY A 69 -25.21 -22.40 1.72
C GLY A 69 -24.59 -21.09 1.23
N LEU A 70 -24.65 -20.80 -0.07
CA LEU A 70 -24.20 -19.51 -0.60
C LEU A 70 -25.15 -18.37 -0.22
N MET A 71 -26.46 -18.60 -0.20
CA MET A 71 -27.48 -17.56 -0.05
C MET A 71 -28.18 -17.50 1.32
N ALA A 72 -27.95 -18.48 2.19
CA ALA A 72 -28.54 -18.57 3.52
C ALA A 72 -27.56 -19.16 4.54
N ASP A 73 -27.80 -18.90 5.82
CA ASP A 73 -27.01 -19.43 6.92
C ASP A 73 -27.77 -20.56 7.62
N VAL A 74 -27.06 -21.57 8.14
CA VAL A 74 -27.69 -22.67 8.87
C VAL A 74 -28.07 -22.19 10.27
N GLU A 75 -29.36 -22.18 10.57
CA GLU A 75 -29.89 -21.83 11.88
C GLU A 75 -29.96 -23.06 12.80
N SER A 76 -30.36 -24.21 12.24
CA SER A 76 -30.41 -25.48 12.97
C SER A 76 -30.12 -26.66 12.05
N SER A 77 -29.43 -27.65 12.59
CA SER A 77 -29.18 -28.94 11.92
C SER A 77 -29.73 -30.06 12.80
N GLY A 78 -30.87 -30.60 12.40
CA GLY A 78 -31.52 -31.74 13.07
C GLY A 78 -32.05 -32.73 12.04
N ALA A 79 -33.26 -33.24 12.27
CA ALA A 79 -33.94 -34.11 11.29
C ALA A 79 -34.19 -33.41 9.94
N ALA A 80 -34.28 -32.07 9.97
CA ALA A 80 -34.23 -31.19 8.82
C ALA A 80 -33.20 -30.09 9.10
N THR A 81 -32.60 -29.56 8.04
CA THR A 81 -31.74 -28.38 8.14
C THR A 81 -32.61 -27.15 7.93
N VAL A 82 -32.57 -26.22 8.88
CA VAL A 82 -33.24 -24.93 8.76
C VAL A 82 -32.21 -23.90 8.36
N PHE A 83 -32.48 -23.23 7.25
CA PHE A 83 -31.68 -22.14 6.72
C PHE A 83 -32.39 -20.81 6.97
N ARG A 84 -31.64 -19.76 7.30
CA ARG A 84 -32.11 -18.39 7.48
C ARG A 84 -31.55 -17.52 6.38
N PHE A 85 -32.42 -16.84 5.63
CA PHE A 85 -32.01 -15.80 4.70
C PHE A 85 -31.85 -14.47 5.44
N SER A 86 -30.79 -13.75 5.12
CA SER A 86 -30.54 -12.40 5.60
C SER A 86 -29.98 -11.55 4.47
N GLU A 87 -29.96 -10.22 4.66
CA GLU A 87 -29.29 -9.32 3.72
C GLU A 87 -27.83 -9.74 3.47
N THR A 88 -27.12 -10.13 4.53
CA THR A 88 -25.71 -10.52 4.47
C THR A 88 -25.51 -11.80 3.66
N SER A 89 -26.36 -12.80 3.87
CA SER A 89 -26.26 -14.09 3.17
C SER A 89 -26.65 -13.96 1.69
N ILE A 90 -27.67 -13.16 1.36
CA ILE A 90 -28.03 -12.87 -0.04
C ILE A 90 -26.91 -12.09 -0.72
N ARG A 91 -26.35 -11.07 -0.06
CA ARG A 91 -25.22 -10.31 -0.59
C ARG A 91 -24.03 -11.22 -0.91
N ARG A 92 -23.72 -12.17 -0.04
CA ARG A 92 -22.67 -13.17 -0.27
C ARG A 92 -22.89 -13.96 -1.56
N ALA A 93 -24.13 -14.36 -1.85
CA ALA A 93 -24.44 -15.04 -3.10
C ALA A 93 -24.26 -14.12 -4.33
N VAL A 94 -24.64 -12.85 -4.22
CA VAL A 94 -24.44 -11.88 -5.30
C VAL A 94 -22.97 -11.53 -5.52
N ASP A 95 -22.18 -11.42 -4.45
CA ASP A 95 -20.72 -11.26 -4.50
C ASP A 95 -20.04 -12.45 -5.19
N ALA A 96 -20.60 -13.65 -5.07
CA ALA A 96 -20.18 -14.85 -5.79
C ALA A 96 -20.63 -14.88 -7.27
N GLY A 97 -21.25 -13.80 -7.77
CA GLY A 97 -21.64 -13.64 -9.17
C GLY A 97 -23.05 -14.11 -9.52
N ARG A 98 -23.90 -14.43 -8.53
CA ARG A 98 -25.32 -14.77 -8.79
C ARG A 98 -26.14 -13.51 -8.99
N SER A 99 -26.99 -13.48 -10.02
CA SER A 99 -27.98 -12.39 -10.17
C SER A 99 -29.20 -12.63 -9.27
N GLY A 100 -29.90 -11.56 -8.88
CA GLY A 100 -31.15 -11.67 -8.12
C GLY A 100 -32.20 -12.56 -8.81
N GLU A 101 -32.32 -12.46 -10.13
CA GLU A 101 -33.20 -13.30 -10.95
C GLU A 101 -32.79 -14.78 -10.89
N GLN A 102 -31.50 -15.09 -10.95
CA GLN A 102 -31.01 -16.47 -10.84
C GLN A 102 -31.31 -17.07 -9.46
N LEU A 103 -31.17 -16.28 -8.40
CA LEU A 103 -31.48 -16.70 -7.03
C LEU A 103 -32.98 -17.00 -6.88
N VAL A 104 -33.85 -16.09 -7.32
CA VAL A 104 -35.32 -16.30 -7.27
C VAL A 104 -35.72 -17.49 -8.12
N ALA A 105 -35.23 -17.60 -9.36
CA ALA A 105 -35.55 -18.72 -10.24
C ALA A 105 -35.07 -20.07 -9.67
N LEU A 106 -33.94 -20.10 -8.96
CA LEU A 106 -33.49 -21.30 -8.25
C LEU A 106 -34.45 -21.69 -7.14
N LEU A 107 -34.86 -20.74 -6.32
CA LEU A 107 -35.81 -20.98 -5.24
C LEU A 107 -37.17 -21.44 -5.77
N GLU A 108 -37.68 -20.82 -6.85
CA GLU A 108 -38.93 -21.22 -7.51
C GLU A 108 -38.89 -22.64 -8.06
N ARG A 109 -37.76 -23.05 -8.67
CA ARG A 109 -37.59 -24.41 -9.19
C ARG A 109 -37.70 -25.49 -8.11
N HIS A 110 -37.26 -25.18 -6.89
CA HIS A 110 -37.14 -26.15 -5.80
C HIS A 110 -38.18 -25.96 -4.69
N ALA A 111 -39.00 -24.92 -4.73
CA ALA A 111 -40.05 -24.66 -3.75
C ALA A 111 -41.44 -24.79 -4.42
N PRO A 112 -42.13 -25.95 -4.29
CA PRO A 112 -43.44 -26.18 -4.90
C PRO A 112 -44.53 -25.18 -4.47
N ARG A 113 -44.36 -24.56 -3.29
CA ARG A 113 -45.26 -23.54 -2.74
C ARG A 113 -44.92 -22.12 -3.21
N GLY A 114 -43.92 -21.96 -4.06
CA GLY A 114 -43.42 -20.68 -4.54
C GLY A 114 -42.53 -19.95 -3.53
N VAL A 115 -42.01 -18.79 -3.96
CA VAL A 115 -41.15 -17.92 -3.15
C VAL A 115 -42.02 -16.92 -2.40
N PRO A 116 -41.94 -16.85 -1.05
CA PRO A 116 -42.66 -15.85 -0.27
C PRO A 116 -42.28 -14.42 -0.67
N GLN A 117 -43.26 -13.52 -0.73
CA GLN A 117 -43.05 -12.12 -1.09
C GLN A 117 -41.93 -11.42 -0.28
N PRO A 118 -41.80 -11.61 1.05
CA PRO A 118 -40.72 -10.99 1.81
C PRO A 118 -39.32 -11.41 1.34
N LEU A 119 -39.16 -12.68 0.95
CA LEU A 119 -37.90 -13.21 0.45
C LEU A 119 -37.59 -12.68 -0.96
N ALA A 120 -38.59 -12.66 -1.84
CA ALA A 120 -38.43 -12.07 -3.18
C ALA A 120 -38.02 -10.59 -3.09
N TYR A 121 -38.65 -9.82 -2.18
CA TYR A 121 -38.31 -8.42 -1.94
C TYR A 121 -36.88 -8.26 -1.41
N LEU A 122 -36.47 -9.07 -0.42
CA LEU A 122 -35.10 -9.05 0.10
C LEU A 122 -34.07 -9.28 -1.01
N VAL A 123 -34.30 -10.29 -1.85
CA VAL A 123 -33.39 -10.62 -2.96
C VAL A 123 -33.33 -9.47 -3.96
N ALA A 124 -34.47 -8.93 -4.37
CA ALA A 124 -34.54 -7.81 -5.29
C ALA A 124 -33.85 -6.55 -4.75
N ASP A 125 -34.03 -6.22 -3.47
CA ASP A 125 -33.43 -5.04 -2.85
C ASP A 125 -31.90 -5.17 -2.76
N VAL A 126 -31.38 -6.34 -2.34
CA VAL A 126 -29.94 -6.58 -2.30
C VAL A 126 -29.33 -6.56 -3.70
N ALA A 127 -29.95 -7.24 -4.67
CA ALA A 127 -29.47 -7.26 -6.05
C ALA A 127 -29.45 -5.86 -6.67
N ARG A 128 -30.43 -5.00 -6.35
CA ARG A 128 -30.48 -3.61 -6.81
C ARG A 128 -29.39 -2.75 -6.18
N ARG A 129 -29.09 -2.94 -4.90
CA ARG A 129 -28.05 -2.18 -4.16
C ARG A 129 -26.64 -2.65 -4.49
N HIS A 130 -26.48 -3.91 -4.87
CA HIS A 130 -25.20 -4.49 -5.27
C HIS A 130 -24.65 -3.80 -6.52
N GLY A 131 -23.37 -3.42 -6.48
CA GLY A 131 -22.68 -2.82 -7.62
C GLY A 131 -23.09 -1.38 -7.99
N GLN A 132 -23.89 -0.70 -7.16
CA GLN A 132 -24.19 0.74 -7.33
C GLN A 132 -22.95 1.61 -7.10
N ILE A 133 -22.13 1.25 -6.10
CA ILE A 133 -20.84 1.87 -5.85
C ILE A 133 -19.78 0.94 -6.39
N ARG A 134 -18.91 1.47 -7.25
CA ARG A 134 -17.83 0.72 -7.90
C ARG A 134 -16.51 1.36 -7.54
N VAL A 135 -15.59 0.54 -7.04
CA VAL A 135 -14.22 0.94 -6.77
C VAL A 135 -13.34 0.33 -7.83
N GLY A 136 -12.46 1.14 -8.40
CA GLY A 136 -11.46 0.70 -9.36
C GLY A 136 -10.09 1.20 -8.94
N GLU A 137 -9.05 0.43 -9.26
CA GLU A 137 -7.68 0.85 -9.07
C GLU A 137 -7.26 1.82 -10.19
N VAL A 138 -6.58 2.90 -9.80
CA VAL A 138 -6.01 3.90 -10.69
C VAL A 138 -4.61 4.24 -10.19
N CYS A 139 -3.61 4.14 -11.06
CA CYS A 139 -2.22 4.46 -10.69
C CYS A 139 -1.90 5.95 -10.89
N SER A 140 -2.50 6.58 -11.89
CA SER A 140 -2.38 8.02 -12.13
C SER A 140 -3.64 8.60 -12.77
N TYR A 141 -3.86 9.89 -12.57
CA TYR A 141 -4.92 10.64 -13.22
C TYR A 141 -4.35 11.86 -13.95
N LEU A 142 -5.10 12.33 -14.94
CA LEU A 142 -4.89 13.60 -15.62
C LEU A 142 -6.12 14.46 -15.38
N ARG A 143 -5.90 15.69 -14.92
CA ARG A 143 -6.94 16.71 -14.77
C ARG A 143 -6.61 17.89 -15.68
N CYS A 144 -7.62 18.43 -16.35
CA CYS A 144 -7.50 19.64 -17.14
C CYS A 144 -8.80 20.44 -17.04
N ASP A 145 -8.71 21.75 -16.91
CA ASP A 145 -9.90 22.61 -16.82
C ASP A 145 -10.64 22.72 -18.17
N ASP A 146 -9.97 22.41 -19.29
CA ASP A 146 -10.56 22.40 -20.63
C ASP A 146 -10.90 20.97 -21.10
N ALA A 147 -12.20 20.69 -21.20
CA ALA A 147 -12.71 19.40 -21.69
C ALA A 147 -12.36 19.13 -23.17
N ALA A 148 -12.16 20.17 -23.99
CA ALA A 148 -11.78 20.00 -25.40
C ALA A 148 -10.36 19.43 -25.52
N LEU A 149 -9.44 19.89 -24.67
CA LEU A 149 -8.07 19.38 -24.59
C LEU A 149 -8.05 17.92 -24.10
N VAL A 150 -8.87 17.57 -23.11
CA VAL A 150 -9.03 16.17 -22.66
C VAL A 150 -9.51 15.27 -23.79
N ALA A 151 -10.50 15.73 -24.57
CA ALA A 151 -11.00 14.99 -25.73
C ALA A 151 -9.96 14.89 -26.85
N GLU A 152 -9.06 15.86 -26.99
CA GLU A 152 -7.92 15.80 -27.91
C GLU A 152 -6.88 14.75 -27.48
N VAL A 153 -6.51 14.72 -26.19
CA VAL A 153 -5.62 13.69 -25.63
C VAL A 153 -6.17 12.29 -25.89
N LEU A 154 -7.47 12.06 -25.66
CA LEU A 154 -8.11 10.76 -25.93
C LEU A 154 -8.14 10.37 -27.41
N ARG A 155 -8.22 11.34 -28.34
CA ARG A 155 -8.24 11.09 -29.80
C ARG A 155 -6.84 10.97 -30.40
N THR A 156 -5.81 11.36 -29.66
CA THR A 156 -4.44 11.38 -30.14
C THR A 156 -3.96 9.95 -30.47
N LYS A 157 -3.55 9.73 -31.71
CA LYS A 157 -3.05 8.43 -32.20
C LYS A 157 -1.54 8.22 -31.94
N ALA A 158 -0.90 9.10 -31.18
CA ALA A 158 0.50 8.95 -30.83
C ALA A 158 0.70 7.63 -30.07
N LYS A 159 1.66 6.82 -30.53
CA LYS A 159 1.92 5.48 -29.98
C LYS A 159 2.13 5.50 -28.46
N ALA A 160 2.87 6.51 -27.97
CA ALA A 160 3.14 6.70 -26.56
C ALA A 160 1.87 6.86 -25.71
N VAL A 161 0.90 7.66 -26.19
CA VAL A 161 -0.36 7.92 -25.48
C VAL A 161 -1.32 6.74 -25.58
N SER A 162 -1.38 6.07 -26.73
CA SER A 162 -2.23 4.89 -26.93
C SER A 162 -1.89 3.72 -26.00
N ALA A 163 -0.63 3.62 -25.58
CA ALA A 163 -0.16 2.58 -24.66
C ALA A 163 -0.61 2.79 -23.20
N LEU A 164 -1.05 4.00 -22.84
CA LEU A 164 -1.41 4.35 -21.46
C LEU A 164 -2.82 3.89 -21.05
N ALA A 165 -3.59 3.29 -21.97
CA ALA A 165 -4.96 2.81 -21.73
C ALA A 165 -5.84 3.85 -20.99
N LEU A 166 -5.80 5.10 -21.45
CA LEU A 166 -6.53 6.21 -20.83
C LEU A 166 -8.04 5.95 -20.84
N ARG A 167 -8.68 6.19 -19.70
CA ARG A 167 -10.13 6.09 -19.52
C ARG A 167 -10.68 7.39 -18.96
N ALA A 168 -11.73 7.93 -19.58
CA ALA A 168 -12.44 9.08 -19.02
C ALA A 168 -13.18 8.71 -17.73
N LEU A 169 -12.94 9.47 -16.66
CA LEU A 169 -13.72 9.42 -15.41
C LEU A 169 -14.77 10.55 -15.38
N ALA A 170 -14.41 11.70 -15.94
CA ALA A 170 -15.25 12.89 -16.10
C ALA A 170 -14.81 13.64 -17.38
N PRO A 171 -15.57 14.64 -17.86
CA PRO A 171 -15.19 15.42 -19.04
C PRO A 171 -13.79 16.07 -18.94
N THR A 172 -13.34 16.36 -17.73
CA THR A 172 -12.07 17.02 -17.40
C THR A 172 -11.03 16.10 -16.75
N VAL A 173 -11.35 14.80 -16.57
CA VAL A 173 -10.51 13.87 -15.81
C VAL A 173 -10.36 12.54 -16.53
N LEU A 174 -9.11 12.14 -16.77
CA LEU A 174 -8.73 10.82 -17.26
C LEU A 174 -8.02 10.02 -16.17
N ALA A 175 -8.15 8.70 -16.23
CA ALA A 175 -7.40 7.76 -15.40
C ALA A 175 -6.55 6.85 -16.28
N SER A 176 -5.37 6.48 -15.76
CA SER A 176 -4.46 5.51 -16.35
C SER A 176 -3.97 4.51 -15.31
N LYS A 177 -3.59 3.32 -15.80
CA LYS A 177 -2.81 2.34 -15.02
C LYS A 177 -1.30 2.61 -15.07
N ALA A 178 -0.86 3.55 -15.91
CA ALA A 178 0.53 3.96 -15.96
C ALA A 178 0.90 4.79 -14.72
N THR A 179 2.19 4.80 -14.38
CA THR A 179 2.71 5.68 -13.33
C THR A 179 2.63 7.16 -13.73
N PRO A 180 2.63 8.10 -12.78
CA PRO A 180 2.65 9.53 -13.11
C PRO A 180 3.83 9.93 -14.01
N GLY A 181 5.00 9.28 -13.86
CA GLY A 181 6.18 9.55 -14.71
C GLY A 181 5.96 9.14 -16.16
N GLU A 182 5.51 7.92 -16.40
CA GLU A 182 5.20 7.42 -17.74
C GLU A 182 4.11 8.25 -18.42
N LEU A 183 3.09 8.67 -17.67
CA LEU A 183 2.02 9.53 -18.18
C LEU A 183 2.56 10.90 -18.63
N LEU A 184 3.41 11.53 -17.82
CA LEU A 184 4.06 12.80 -18.16
C LEU A 184 4.93 12.68 -19.42
N ASP A 185 5.75 11.64 -19.49
CA ASP A 185 6.69 11.46 -20.60
C ASP A 185 5.96 11.14 -21.92
N ALA A 186 4.91 10.31 -21.87
CA ALA A 186 4.11 10.00 -23.04
C ALA A 186 3.33 11.21 -23.57
N LEU A 187 2.80 12.06 -22.68
CA LEU A 187 2.12 13.30 -23.07
C LEU A 187 3.09 14.31 -23.68
N ARG A 188 4.29 14.47 -23.11
CA ARG A 188 5.37 15.30 -23.70
C ARG A 188 5.78 14.80 -25.08
N ALA A 189 5.94 13.49 -25.24
CA ALA A 189 6.27 12.87 -26.53
C ALA A 189 5.18 13.09 -27.59
N ALA A 190 3.93 13.34 -27.17
CA ALA A 190 2.81 13.67 -28.04
C ALA A 190 2.62 15.19 -28.27
N GLY A 191 3.49 16.04 -27.72
CA GLY A 191 3.45 17.48 -27.91
C GLY A 191 2.60 18.24 -26.89
N PHE A 192 2.07 17.57 -25.87
CA PHE A 192 1.39 18.23 -24.75
C PHE A 192 2.39 18.76 -23.73
N LEU A 193 1.97 19.74 -22.93
CA LEU A 193 2.77 20.35 -21.88
C LEU A 193 2.18 20.05 -20.49
N PRO A 194 2.27 18.80 -20.00
CA PRO A 194 1.68 18.45 -18.72
C PRO A 194 2.54 18.93 -17.54
N ALA A 195 1.86 19.34 -16.47
CA ALA A 195 2.47 19.60 -15.17
C ALA A 195 2.16 18.46 -14.20
N ARG A 196 3.03 18.24 -13.23
CA ARG A 196 2.81 17.24 -12.18
C ARG A 196 1.96 17.87 -11.08
N GLU A 197 0.96 17.15 -10.60
CA GLU A 197 0.14 17.54 -9.45
C GLU A 197 0.61 16.75 -8.21
N GLU A 198 0.63 17.39 -7.04
CA GLU A 198 0.87 16.75 -5.75
C GLU A 198 -0.45 16.14 -5.20
N LEU A 199 -0.36 15.30 -4.17
CA LEU A 199 -1.52 14.56 -3.62
C LEU A 199 -2.68 15.49 -3.16
N GLY A 200 -2.39 16.77 -2.90
CA GLY A 200 -3.36 17.79 -2.49
C GLY A 200 -3.97 18.62 -3.63
N GLY A 201 -3.63 18.34 -4.90
CA GLY A 201 -4.13 19.10 -6.04
C GLY A 201 -3.26 20.30 -6.44
N GLU A 202 -2.18 20.56 -5.71
CA GLU A 202 -1.24 21.64 -6.02
C GLU A 202 -0.29 21.23 -7.14
N LEU A 203 0.06 22.19 -8.01
CA LEU A 203 1.02 21.94 -9.07
C LEU A 203 2.44 21.85 -8.49
N LEU A 204 3.08 20.70 -8.70
CA LEU A 204 4.50 20.50 -8.46
C LEU A 204 5.31 21.21 -9.53
N LEU A 205 5.67 22.47 -9.25
CA LEU A 205 6.69 23.19 -9.99
C LEU A 205 8.06 22.67 -9.58
N THR A 206 8.58 21.69 -10.32
CA THR A 206 9.98 21.28 -10.15
C THR A 206 10.85 22.39 -10.73
N ARG A 207 11.25 23.36 -9.90
CA ARG A 207 12.38 24.22 -10.24
C ARG A 207 13.56 23.26 -10.46
N ALA A 208 14.09 23.23 -11.68
CA ALA A 208 15.34 22.52 -11.93
C ALA A 208 16.38 23.12 -10.99
N GLU A 209 16.72 22.40 -9.93
CA GLU A 209 17.84 22.82 -9.10
C GLU A 209 19.06 22.87 -10.03
N PRO A 210 19.78 24.00 -10.09
CA PRO A 210 21.07 24.00 -10.75
C PRO A 210 21.86 22.87 -10.10
N HIS A 211 22.36 21.92 -10.90
CA HIS A 211 23.21 20.86 -10.40
C HIS A 211 24.40 21.48 -9.66
N ARG A 212 24.28 21.66 -8.34
CA ARG A 212 25.43 21.94 -7.49
C ARG A 212 26.27 20.68 -7.54
N ALA A 213 27.54 20.82 -7.91
CA ALA A 213 28.50 19.74 -7.88
C ALA A 213 28.38 19.00 -6.54
N ASN A 214 28.25 17.67 -6.59
CA ASN A 214 28.13 16.83 -5.39
C ASN A 214 29.25 17.22 -4.39
N PRO A 215 28.93 17.54 -3.13
CA PRO A 215 29.95 17.68 -2.11
C PRO A 215 30.72 16.37 -2.02
N ARG A 216 32.05 16.42 -2.11
CA ARG A 216 32.91 15.26 -1.80
C ARG A 216 32.46 14.69 -0.45
N PRO A 217 32.19 13.39 -0.32
CA PRO A 217 31.87 12.81 0.97
C PRO A 217 33.04 13.04 1.94
N PRO A 218 32.80 13.44 3.19
CA PRO A 218 33.86 13.61 4.17
C PRO A 218 34.55 12.25 4.38
N SER A 219 35.87 12.20 4.18
CA SER A 219 36.67 11.02 4.48
C SER A 219 36.44 10.63 5.95
N SER A 220 36.04 9.39 6.20
CA SER A 220 35.95 8.85 7.56
C SER A 220 37.26 9.13 8.30
N ALA A 221 37.22 10.02 9.29
CA ALA A 221 38.37 10.32 10.15
C ALA A 221 38.83 9.00 10.78
N ARG A 222 40.03 8.54 10.39
CA ARG A 222 40.70 7.44 11.09
C ARG A 222 40.89 7.86 12.53
N ARG A 223 40.40 7.03 13.46
CA ARG A 223 40.64 7.17 14.90
C ARG A 223 42.17 7.31 15.11
N PRO A 224 42.66 8.35 15.80
CA PRO A 224 44.09 8.51 16.02
C PRO A 224 44.64 7.32 16.82
N VAL A 225 45.67 6.65 16.29
CA VAL A 225 46.44 5.66 17.03
C VAL A 225 47.39 6.44 17.94
N GLU A 226 47.39 6.12 19.24
CA GLU A 226 48.30 6.77 20.18
C GLU A 226 49.75 6.40 19.85
N PRO A 227 50.66 7.39 19.70
CA PRO A 227 52.05 7.15 19.33
C PRO A 227 52.82 6.48 20.47
N SER A 228 53.75 5.59 20.11
CA SER A 228 54.59 4.88 21.07
C SER A 228 55.63 5.80 21.72
N ASP A 229 56.11 5.43 22.92
CA ASP A 229 57.09 6.21 23.68
C ASP A 229 58.39 6.52 22.89
N ALA A 230 58.76 5.66 21.95
CA ALA A 230 59.91 5.87 21.06
C ALA A 230 59.67 7.01 20.05
N GLU A 231 58.45 7.16 19.55
CA GLU A 231 58.07 8.21 18.59
C GLU A 231 57.93 9.57 19.30
N LEU A 232 57.41 9.57 20.53
CA LEU A 232 57.40 10.75 21.39
C LEU A 232 58.82 11.23 21.72
N ALA A 233 59.74 10.32 22.03
CA ALA A 233 61.14 10.66 22.29
C ALA A 233 61.85 11.27 21.06
N ALA A 234 61.55 10.78 19.85
CA ALA A 234 62.09 11.32 18.61
C ALA A 234 61.53 12.72 18.29
N ALA A 235 60.23 12.94 18.51
CA ALA A 235 59.59 14.24 18.33
C ALA A 235 60.14 15.30 19.31
N VAL A 236 60.37 14.92 20.57
CA VAL A 236 60.98 15.82 21.58
C VAL A 236 62.43 16.16 21.22
N GLN A 237 63.20 15.22 20.65
CA GLN A 237 64.55 15.54 20.15
C GLN A 237 64.52 16.46 18.92
N ALA A 238 63.54 16.34 18.04
CA ALA A 238 63.38 17.23 16.88
C ALA A 238 63.00 18.66 17.30
N LEU A 239 62.09 18.82 18.26
CA LEU A 239 61.72 20.13 18.85
C LEU A 239 62.88 20.79 19.60
N ARG A 240 63.74 20.01 20.28
CA ARG A 240 64.95 20.54 20.94
C ARG A 240 66.05 20.95 19.94
N ARG A 241 66.04 20.41 18.71
CA ARG A 241 66.98 20.79 17.64
C ARG A 241 66.49 21.98 16.80
N GLY A 242 65.18 22.27 16.80
CA GLY A 242 64.55 23.31 15.98
C GLY A 242 64.11 24.57 16.72
N ARG A 243 64.90 25.10 17.66
CA ARG A 243 64.58 26.39 18.33
C ARG A 243 65.75 27.38 18.25
N ARG A 244 65.81 28.10 17.14
CA ARG A 244 66.52 29.38 16.97
C ARG A 244 65.71 30.22 16.00
N ASP A 245 64.73 30.93 16.53
CA ASP A 245 64.34 32.30 16.15
C ASP A 245 63.12 32.71 17.01
N PRO A 246 63.03 33.98 17.46
CA PRO A 246 61.86 34.47 18.17
C PRO A 246 60.65 34.56 17.21
N PRO A 247 59.42 34.32 17.70
CA PRO A 247 58.25 34.19 16.83
C PRO A 247 57.93 35.48 16.09
N SER A 248 57.58 35.35 14.81
CA SER A 248 57.18 36.47 13.95
C SER A 248 55.88 37.11 14.46
N LEU A 249 55.62 38.37 14.09
CA LEU A 249 54.40 39.10 14.48
C LEU A 249 53.11 38.34 14.07
N ARG A 250 53.19 37.55 12.99
CA ARG A 250 52.10 36.71 12.47
C ARG A 250 51.76 35.55 13.41
N ASP A 251 52.77 34.92 14.01
CA ASP A 251 52.60 33.82 14.97
C ASP A 251 52.04 34.32 16.31
N GLN A 252 52.42 35.53 16.72
CA GLN A 252 51.87 36.19 17.92
C GLN A 252 50.38 36.55 17.74
N LEU A 253 49.99 36.98 16.53
CA LEU A 253 48.61 37.28 16.18
C LEU A 253 47.74 36.01 16.06
N LEU A 254 48.28 34.91 15.56
CA LEU A 254 47.60 33.60 15.54
C LEU A 254 47.37 33.05 16.96
N LEU A 255 48.37 33.12 17.83
CA LEU A 255 48.26 32.68 19.23
C LEU A 255 47.25 33.50 20.02
N SER A 256 47.20 34.83 19.83
CA SER A 256 46.22 35.70 20.52
C SER A 256 44.77 35.50 20.05
N ARG A 257 44.54 34.99 18.83
CA ARG A 257 43.21 34.66 18.29
C ARG A 257 42.73 33.26 18.68
N LEU A 258 43.65 32.29 18.71
CA LEU A 258 43.35 30.93 19.21
C LEU A 258 43.01 30.95 20.70
N ALA A 259 43.64 31.81 21.49
CA ALA A 259 43.31 32.01 22.91
C ALA A 259 41.90 32.62 23.15
N ARG A 260 41.28 33.23 22.12
CA ARG A 260 39.91 33.77 22.16
C ARG A 260 38.89 32.89 21.42
N GLY A 261 39.26 31.66 21.05
CA GLY A 261 38.35 30.68 20.46
C GLY A 261 37.86 30.98 19.03
N GLN A 262 38.55 31.85 18.26
CA GLN A 262 38.16 32.15 16.88
C GLN A 262 39.05 31.42 15.84
N PRO A 263 38.48 30.88 14.74
CA PRO A 263 39.28 30.28 13.67
C PRO A 263 39.97 31.36 12.79
N PRO A 264 41.14 31.04 12.19
CA PRO A 264 41.88 31.95 11.32
C PRO A 264 41.21 32.07 9.94
N VAL A 265 41.14 33.29 9.38
CA VAL A 265 40.71 33.53 7.99
C VAL A 265 41.96 33.59 7.10
N GLU A 266 42.02 32.77 6.05
CA GLU A 266 42.97 32.95 4.95
C GLU A 266 42.60 34.22 4.18
N LEU A 267 43.34 35.30 4.42
CA LEU A 267 43.37 36.47 3.55
C LEU A 267 44.17 36.07 2.30
N PHE A 268 43.46 35.85 1.20
CA PHE A 268 44.07 35.71 -0.12
C PHE A 268 44.72 37.03 -0.55
N ASP A 269 45.90 36.89 -1.17
CA ASP A 269 46.73 37.95 -1.75
C ASP A 269 45.97 38.72 -2.84
N GLY A 270 46.10 40.05 -2.82
CA GLY A 270 45.46 40.95 -3.76
C GLY A 270 46.28 41.21 -5.03
N THR A 271 45.57 41.29 -6.16
CA THR A 271 45.82 42.02 -7.43
C THR A 271 44.56 41.75 -8.28
N ASP A 272 43.72 42.65 -8.80
CA ASP A 272 43.80 44.08 -9.14
C ASP A 272 42.38 44.71 -9.10
N PHE A 273 42.37 46.04 -9.03
CA PHE A 273 41.25 46.99 -8.91
C PHE A 273 40.41 47.15 -10.20
N ASP A 274 39.15 47.61 -10.06
CA ASP A 274 38.70 48.86 -10.69
C ASP A 274 37.40 49.40 -10.05
N ASP A 275 37.55 50.60 -9.49
CA ASP A 275 36.65 51.76 -9.48
C ASP A 275 35.19 51.72 -8.98
N VAL A 276 35.02 52.49 -7.89
CA VAL A 276 34.12 53.66 -7.73
C VAL A 276 32.80 53.48 -6.98
N ASN A 277 32.75 54.24 -5.88
CA ASN A 277 31.64 54.90 -5.17
C ASN A 277 30.40 54.05 -4.85
N ASP A 278 29.91 54.01 -3.62
CA ASP A 278 29.58 55.17 -2.82
C ASP A 278 29.28 54.73 -1.40
N VAL A 279 29.30 55.71 -0.53
CA VAL A 279 29.11 55.62 0.90
C VAL A 279 27.61 55.53 1.20
N ASP A 280 27.23 54.72 2.20
CA ASP A 280 26.25 55.20 3.18
C ASP A 280 26.54 54.59 4.57
N TYR A 281 26.95 55.50 5.44
CA TYR A 281 27.01 55.40 6.90
C TYR A 281 25.56 55.48 7.42
N VAL A 282 25.14 54.73 8.45
CA VAL A 282 24.89 55.13 9.87
C VAL A 282 23.85 54.05 10.32
N ASP A 283 23.90 53.36 11.46
CA ASP A 283 24.01 53.84 12.83
C ASP A 283 24.42 52.72 13.80
N CYS A 284 25.23 53.08 14.80
CA CYS A 284 25.51 52.26 15.97
C CYS A 284 24.73 52.84 17.16
N GLY A 285 23.68 52.16 17.59
CA GLY A 285 23.00 52.43 18.86
C GLY A 285 23.44 51.45 19.94
N ALA A 286 24.16 51.96 20.93
CA ALA A 286 24.67 51.27 22.12
C ALA A 286 23.55 50.83 23.09
N GLY A 287 23.84 49.82 23.93
CA GLY A 287 23.05 49.52 25.12
C GLY A 287 23.37 48.18 25.79
N ASP A 288 24.38 48.19 26.67
CA ASP A 288 24.57 47.46 27.93
C ASP A 288 24.49 45.91 28.02
N GLU A 289 25.62 45.34 28.46
CA GLU A 289 25.82 43.97 28.98
C GLU A 289 25.07 43.73 30.32
N PRO A 290 24.84 42.45 30.66
CA PRO A 290 25.59 41.90 31.79
C PRO A 290 26.15 40.47 31.58
N ASP A 291 27.36 40.24 32.11
CA ASP A 291 28.01 38.94 32.39
C ASP A 291 27.06 38.00 33.18
N ASP A 292 26.79 36.79 32.68
CA ASP A 292 27.52 35.51 32.83
C ASP A 292 27.30 34.83 34.19
N ASP A 293 26.44 33.80 34.18
CA ASP A 293 26.41 32.61 35.05
C ASP A 293 24.97 32.04 35.10
N GLY A 294 24.66 31.05 34.25
CA GLY A 294 23.47 30.21 34.48
C GLY A 294 22.83 29.46 33.30
N LEU A 295 23.21 29.73 32.04
CA LEU A 295 22.44 29.22 30.88
C LEU A 295 22.96 27.90 30.26
N ASP A 296 24.13 27.40 30.68
CA ASP A 296 24.72 26.20 30.07
C ASP A 296 24.27 24.86 30.69
N ALA A 297 23.61 24.87 31.85
CA ALA A 297 23.14 23.64 32.51
C ALA A 297 21.73 23.19 32.07
N GLU A 298 20.87 24.10 31.56
CA GLU A 298 19.52 23.77 31.10
C GLU A 298 19.47 23.34 29.61
N ILE A 299 20.40 23.82 28.78
CA ILE A 299 20.49 23.46 27.35
C ILE A 299 21.02 22.02 27.16
N ILE A 300 21.91 21.55 28.05
CA ILE A 300 22.45 20.19 28.00
C ILE A 300 21.43 19.12 28.43
N ASN A 301 20.49 19.45 29.33
CA ASN A 301 19.43 18.53 29.76
C ASN A 301 18.27 18.40 28.77
N PHE A 302 18.00 19.46 27.99
CA PHE A 302 16.98 19.43 26.94
C PHE A 302 17.34 18.50 25.75
N LEU A 303 18.64 18.41 25.41
CA LEU A 303 19.12 17.60 24.28
C LEU A 303 19.29 16.10 24.57
N ARG A 304 19.20 15.65 25.84
CA ARG A 304 19.31 14.22 26.21
C ARG A 304 17.97 13.46 26.28
N ARG A 305 16.82 14.12 26.22
CA ARG A 305 15.48 13.47 26.34
C ARG A 305 14.82 13.10 25.02
N ARG A 306 15.53 13.18 23.90
CA ARG A 306 14.96 12.81 22.59
C ARG A 306 15.94 11.98 21.77
N HIS A 307 16.26 10.79 22.26
CA HIS A 307 16.58 9.59 21.47
C HIS A 307 16.52 8.35 22.37
#